data_AF-A0A9X2KZV1-F1
#
_entry.id   AF-A0A9X2KZV1-F1
#
_cell.length_a   1.000
_cell.length_b   1.000
_cell.length_c   1.000
_cell.angle_alpha   90.00
_cell.angle_beta   90.00
_cell.angle_gamma   90.00
#
_symmetry.space_group_name_H-M   'P 1'
#
loop_
_entity.id
_entity.type
_entity.pdbx_description
1 polymer ?
#
loop_
_entity_poly.entity_id
_entity_poly.type
_entity_poly.pdbx_seq_one_letter_code
_entity_poly.pdbx_strand_id
1 'polypeptide(L)'
;MKSLKLFFTGILSIALFSIVGCSKEEMGNEEINTANAHIAPQDLPNNGAKAKTYTVNFGELNGSGVSGMAELVLDGANLTVRISASGLEPGAHAQHIHGFVEDKRNSKCPPESADTDGNGLISVAEGAPFYGGILLSLTPFPEADENGDLEYEMTFEDVTKDLTPLQNKAIVLHGMDGMPFLPVACGQIKAAQGAN
;
A
#
# COMPACT_ATOMS: atom_id res chain seq x y z
N MET A 1 -3.30 -47.65 31.61
CA MET A 1 -4.39 -48.52 32.10
C MET A 1 -5.65 -47.69 32.27
N LYS A 2 -6.83 -48.31 32.04
CA LYS A 2 -8.19 -47.73 32.09
C LYS A 2 -8.54 -46.73 30.98
N SER A 3 -9.47 -47.20 30.16
CA SER A 3 -10.17 -46.54 29.07
C SER A 3 -11.62 -46.22 29.47
N LEU A 4 -12.37 -45.65 28.51
CA LEU A 4 -13.79 -45.93 28.21
C LEU A 4 -14.89 -44.99 28.75
N LYS A 5 -15.64 -44.43 27.78
CA LYS A 5 -17.11 -44.22 27.66
C LYS A 5 -17.30 -43.13 26.58
N LEU A 6 -17.86 -43.32 25.38
CA LEU A 6 -18.84 -44.27 24.79
C LEU A 6 -20.31 -44.05 25.19
N PHE A 7 -21.06 -43.39 24.29
CA PHE A 7 -22.52 -43.45 24.05
C PHE A 7 -22.69 -43.21 22.53
N PHE A 8 -22.98 -44.17 21.63
CA PHE A 8 -24.17 -45.02 21.38
C PHE A 8 -25.40 -44.33 20.74
N THR A 9 -25.60 -44.61 19.42
CA THR A 9 -26.87 -44.79 18.64
C THR A 9 -27.90 -43.65 18.56
N GLY A 10 -28.64 -43.38 17.46
CA GLY A 10 -28.89 -44.03 16.14
C GLY A 10 -29.85 -43.13 15.31
N ILE A 11 -30.61 -43.54 14.26
CA ILE A 11 -30.70 -44.74 13.39
C ILE A 11 -31.73 -44.47 12.24
N LEU A 12 -31.51 -44.98 11.00
CA LEU A 12 -32.49 -45.07 9.85
C LEU A 12 -33.02 -43.75 9.20
N SER A 13 -33.54 -43.70 7.95
CA SER A 13 -33.81 -44.72 6.92
C SER A 13 -33.73 -44.19 5.47
N ILE A 14 -33.78 -45.12 4.51
CA ILE A 14 -33.66 -45.01 3.04
C ILE A 14 -34.95 -44.54 2.35
N ALA A 15 -34.83 -43.85 1.21
CA ALA A 15 -35.79 -43.96 0.10
C ALA A 15 -35.09 -43.84 -1.27
N LEU A 16 -35.19 -44.88 -2.11
CA LEU A 16 -34.87 -44.81 -3.54
C LEU A 16 -36.08 -44.28 -4.31
N PHE A 17 -35.84 -43.58 -5.42
CA PHE A 17 -36.76 -43.59 -6.57
C PHE A 17 -35.96 -43.56 -7.88
N SER A 18 -36.21 -44.55 -8.74
CA SER A 18 -35.60 -44.67 -10.07
C SER A 18 -36.60 -44.22 -11.14
N ILE A 19 -36.12 -43.54 -12.20
CA ILE A 19 -36.82 -43.47 -13.49
C ILE A 19 -35.85 -43.77 -14.64
N VAL A 20 -36.41 -44.14 -15.79
CA VAL A 20 -35.77 -44.94 -16.84
C VAL A 20 -35.71 -44.19 -18.18
N GLY A 21 -34.65 -44.45 -18.95
CA GLY A 21 -34.59 -44.20 -20.40
C GLY A 21 -33.93 -42.88 -20.82
N CYS A 22 -33.32 -42.78 -22.01
CA CYS A 22 -33.13 -43.80 -23.04
C CYS A 22 -31.84 -43.54 -23.86
N SER A 23 -31.37 -44.59 -24.52
CA SER A 23 -30.11 -44.74 -25.25
C SER A 23 -29.75 -43.61 -26.22
N LYS A 24 -28.45 -43.26 -26.26
CA LYS A 24 -27.63 -43.54 -27.46
C LYS A 24 -26.14 -43.58 -27.11
N GLU A 25 -25.56 -44.78 -27.16
CA GLU A 25 -24.10 -44.93 -27.29
C GLU A 25 -23.73 -44.78 -28.77
N GLU A 26 -22.67 -44.05 -29.06
CA GLU A 26 -21.96 -44.14 -30.33
C GLU A 26 -20.46 -44.15 -30.02
N MET A 27 -19.82 -45.28 -30.31
CA MET A 27 -18.40 -45.52 -30.02
C MET A 27 -17.53 -44.75 -31.03
N GLY A 28 -16.56 -44.00 -30.54
CA GLY A 28 -15.66 -43.20 -31.37
C GLY A 28 -14.29 -42.98 -30.73
N ASN A 29 -13.50 -44.05 -30.64
CA ASN A 29 -12.07 -44.14 -30.31
C ASN A 29 -11.47 -43.14 -29.30
N GLU A 30 -11.09 -43.66 -28.13
CA GLU A 30 -9.93 -43.11 -27.42
C GLU A 30 -8.65 -43.43 -28.19
N GLU A 31 -7.78 -42.43 -28.40
CA GLU A 31 -6.38 -42.62 -28.01
C GLU A 31 -5.87 -41.33 -27.36
N ILE A 32 -5.12 -41.52 -26.28
CA ILE A 32 -4.87 -40.51 -25.26
C ILE A 32 -3.48 -39.91 -25.47
N ASN A 33 -3.32 -38.59 -25.37
CA ASN A 33 -2.07 -38.08 -24.82
C ASN A 33 -2.18 -36.75 -24.06
N THR A 34 -1.59 -36.78 -22.87
CA THR A 34 -1.16 -35.65 -22.03
C THR A 34 -2.18 -34.58 -21.62
N ALA A 35 -2.80 -34.89 -20.48
CA ALA A 35 -2.65 -34.09 -19.25
C ALA A 35 -3.33 -32.70 -19.14
N ASN A 36 -4.45 -32.75 -18.43
CA ASN A 36 -4.69 -32.03 -17.17
C ASN A 36 -5.41 -30.65 -17.21
N ALA A 37 -6.46 -30.60 -16.38
CA ALA A 37 -7.03 -29.41 -15.75
C ALA A 37 -7.63 -28.31 -16.67
N HIS A 38 -8.90 -28.52 -17.09
CA HIS A 38 -9.81 -27.41 -17.36
C HIS A 38 -10.21 -26.75 -16.02
N ILE A 39 -9.30 -25.94 -15.47
CA ILE A 39 -9.60 -25.03 -14.37
C ILE A 39 -10.59 -24.01 -14.94
N ALA A 40 -11.80 -23.95 -14.35
CA ALA A 40 -12.74 -22.89 -14.65
C ALA A 40 -12.03 -21.54 -14.46
N PRO A 41 -12.12 -20.58 -15.41
CA PRO A 41 -11.44 -19.30 -15.29
C PRO A 41 -11.72 -18.67 -13.92
N GLN A 42 -10.71 -18.67 -13.05
CA GLN A 42 -10.75 -17.93 -11.80
C GLN A 42 -10.87 -16.45 -12.18
N ASP A 43 -11.75 -15.72 -11.50
CA ASP A 43 -12.05 -14.33 -11.79
C ASP A 43 -10.77 -13.47 -11.80
N LEU A 44 -10.25 -13.18 -12.99
CA LEU A 44 -9.14 -12.26 -13.19
C LEU A 44 -9.62 -10.86 -12.80
N PRO A 45 -8.98 -10.17 -11.84
CA PRO A 45 -9.44 -8.87 -11.38
C PRO A 45 -9.16 -7.76 -12.40
N ASN A 46 -10.12 -7.61 -13.32
CA ASN A 46 -10.61 -6.33 -13.83
C ASN A 46 -9.59 -5.38 -14.51
N ASN A 47 -9.25 -5.65 -15.78
CA ASN A 47 -8.62 -4.70 -16.72
C ASN A 47 -9.57 -3.54 -17.12
N GLY A 48 -10.17 -2.86 -16.14
CA GLY A 48 -11.22 -1.85 -16.35
C GLY A 48 -11.29 -0.75 -15.30
N ALA A 49 -10.52 -0.82 -14.20
CA ALA A 49 -10.34 0.31 -13.31
C ALA A 49 -9.35 1.29 -13.93
N LYS A 50 -9.76 2.55 -14.19
CA LYS A 50 -8.82 3.60 -14.57
C LYS A 50 -7.82 3.84 -13.43
N ALA A 51 -6.56 4.09 -13.78
CA ALA A 51 -5.54 4.56 -12.86
C ALA A 51 -6.01 5.82 -12.10
N LYS A 52 -5.67 5.91 -10.81
CA LYS A 52 -6.09 6.99 -9.91
C LYS A 52 -4.90 7.90 -9.61
N THR A 53 -5.05 9.18 -9.93
CA THR A 53 -4.04 10.20 -9.63
C THR A 53 -4.29 10.85 -8.27
N TYR A 54 -3.21 11.08 -7.53
CA TYR A 54 -3.17 11.80 -6.26
C TYR A 54 -2.08 12.86 -6.32
N THR A 55 -2.20 13.87 -5.45
CA THR A 55 -1.25 14.98 -5.33
C THR A 55 -0.86 15.19 -3.87
N VAL A 56 0.35 15.68 -3.67
CA VAL A 56 0.88 16.15 -2.38
C VAL A 56 1.46 17.54 -2.61
N ASN A 57 1.24 18.46 -1.67
CA ASN A 57 2.05 19.66 -1.54
C ASN A 57 2.83 19.51 -0.24
N PHE A 58 4.15 19.66 -0.29
CA PHE A 58 5.02 19.59 0.87
C PHE A 58 5.09 20.96 1.55
N GLY A 59 4.83 20.98 2.86
CA GLY A 59 5.23 22.06 3.75
C GLY A 59 6.44 21.64 4.57
N GLU A 60 7.29 22.60 4.92
CA GLU A 60 8.45 22.37 5.77
C GLU A 60 8.07 21.83 7.15
N LEU A 61 9.03 21.13 7.77
CA LEU A 61 9.07 20.81 9.19
C LEU A 61 10.44 21.27 9.72
N ASN A 62 10.53 21.52 11.02
CA ASN A 62 11.79 21.83 11.71
C ASN A 62 12.56 23.05 11.16
N GLY A 63 11.86 23.99 10.49
CA GLY A 63 12.46 25.20 9.92
C GLY A 63 13.41 24.93 8.75
N SER A 64 13.24 23.80 8.06
CA SER A 64 14.12 23.36 6.97
C SER A 64 14.08 24.24 5.72
N GLY A 65 13.03 25.03 5.52
CA GLY A 65 12.77 25.73 4.26
C GLY A 65 12.35 24.82 3.09
N VAL A 66 12.26 23.50 3.29
CA VAL A 66 11.93 22.54 2.23
C VAL A 66 10.48 22.71 1.76
N SER A 67 10.29 22.81 0.44
CA SER A 67 8.97 22.85 -0.18
C SER A 67 8.97 22.06 -1.49
N GLY A 68 7.79 21.71 -2.01
CA GLY A 68 7.69 20.91 -3.22
C GLY A 68 6.30 20.31 -3.45
N MET A 69 6.21 19.40 -4.42
CA MET A 69 5.01 18.64 -4.72
C MET A 69 5.32 17.16 -5.01
N ALA A 70 4.29 16.31 -4.89
CA ALA A 70 4.31 14.96 -5.44
C ALA A 70 3.08 14.69 -6.31
N GLU A 71 3.25 13.90 -7.37
CA GLU A 71 2.17 13.20 -8.07
C GLU A 71 2.29 11.71 -7.76
N LEU A 72 1.17 11.04 -7.50
CA LEU A 72 1.12 9.58 -7.41
C LEU A 72 0.07 9.04 -8.36
N VAL A 73 0.39 7.98 -9.09
CA VAL A 73 -0.53 7.27 -9.97
C VAL A 73 -0.63 5.82 -9.50
N LEU A 74 -1.82 5.44 -9.00
CA LEU A 74 -2.13 4.07 -8.62
C LEU A 74 -2.91 3.37 -9.75
N ASP A 75 -2.27 2.43 -10.43
CA ASP A 75 -2.86 1.59 -11.47
C ASP A 75 -2.87 0.12 -11.03
N GLY A 76 -4.05 -0.45 -10.80
CA GLY A 76 -4.17 -1.76 -10.15
C GLY A 76 -3.51 -1.80 -8.76
N ALA A 77 -2.41 -2.55 -8.64
CA ALA A 77 -1.55 -2.62 -7.47
C ALA A 77 -0.21 -1.88 -7.65
N ASN A 78 0.00 -1.21 -8.78
CA ASN A 78 1.25 -0.53 -9.09
C ASN A 78 1.13 0.96 -8.76
N LEU A 79 2.11 1.50 -8.03
CA LEU A 79 2.13 2.89 -7.59
C LEU A 79 3.35 3.60 -8.18
N THR A 80 3.15 4.44 -9.19
CA THR A 80 4.17 5.40 -9.61
C THR A 80 4.13 6.60 -8.69
N VAL A 81 5.28 7.01 -8.18
CA VAL A 81 5.48 8.21 -7.35
C VAL A 81 6.46 9.13 -8.06
N ARG A 82 6.07 10.39 -8.23
CA ARG A 82 6.91 11.50 -8.71
C ARG A 82 7.02 12.55 -7.63
N ILE A 83 8.22 13.01 -7.30
CA ILE A 83 8.46 14.06 -6.30
C ILE A 83 9.42 15.09 -6.90
N SER A 84 9.06 16.36 -6.76
CA SER A 84 9.89 17.53 -7.07
C SER A 84 9.92 18.41 -5.81
N ALA A 85 11.11 18.65 -5.25
CA ALA A 85 11.29 19.42 -4.02
C ALA A 85 12.57 20.26 -4.06
N SER A 86 12.56 21.39 -3.36
CA SER A 86 13.67 22.35 -3.27
C SER A 86 13.91 22.76 -1.83
N GLY A 87 15.14 23.19 -1.53
CA GLY A 87 15.57 23.63 -0.19
C GLY A 87 16.10 22.51 0.69
N LEU A 88 16.43 21.35 0.10
CA LEU A 88 17.09 20.24 0.78
C LEU A 88 18.61 20.50 0.91
N GLU A 89 19.30 19.71 1.73
CA GLU A 89 20.77 19.70 1.73
C GLU A 89 21.27 18.84 0.55
N PRO A 90 22.46 19.08 -0.04
CA PRO A 90 22.99 18.19 -1.06
C PRO A 90 23.22 16.77 -0.54
N GLY A 91 22.75 15.74 -1.28
CA GLY A 91 22.93 14.33 -0.94
C GLY A 91 21.63 13.55 -0.69
N ALA A 92 21.75 12.35 -0.11
CA ALA A 92 20.67 11.37 -0.04
C ALA A 92 19.63 11.66 1.06
N HIS A 93 18.35 11.71 0.67
CA HIS A 93 17.22 11.95 1.59
C HIS A 93 16.32 10.72 1.69
N ALA A 94 16.11 10.23 2.92
CA ALA A 94 15.13 9.17 3.15
C ALA A 94 13.71 9.72 2.96
N GLN A 95 12.84 8.97 2.30
CA GLN A 95 11.46 9.37 1.99
C GLN A 95 10.49 8.20 2.15
N HIS A 96 9.33 8.46 2.75
CA HIS A 96 8.40 7.39 3.15
C HIS A 96 6.94 7.81 2.97
N ILE A 97 6.09 6.86 2.55
CA ILE A 97 4.64 6.96 2.73
C ILE A 97 4.30 6.41 4.12
N HIS A 98 3.69 7.25 4.96
CA HIS A 98 3.28 6.93 6.33
C HIS A 98 1.76 6.75 6.46
N GLY A 99 1.34 5.93 7.43
CA GLY A 99 -0.06 5.86 7.85
C GLY A 99 -0.34 4.93 9.02
N PHE A 100 -1.63 4.81 9.33
CA PHE A 100 -2.15 3.95 10.40
C PHE A 100 -2.86 2.74 9.79
N VAL A 101 -2.40 1.53 10.12
CA VAL A 101 -2.96 0.27 9.60
C VAL A 101 -4.19 -0.16 10.38
N GLU A 102 -4.16 -0.02 11.72
CA GLU A 102 -5.16 -0.55 12.65
C GLU A 102 -6.47 0.26 12.64
N ASP A 103 -6.40 1.56 12.94
CA ASP A 103 -7.56 2.46 13.01
C ASP A 103 -7.92 3.12 11.66
N LYS A 104 -7.02 3.03 10.68
CA LYS A 104 -7.10 3.64 9.34
C LYS A 104 -7.36 5.15 9.34
N ARG A 105 -7.06 5.85 10.43
CA ARG A 105 -7.26 7.31 10.53
C ARG A 105 -6.36 8.05 9.55
N ASN A 106 -6.77 9.27 9.19
CA ASN A 106 -5.99 10.09 8.27
C ASN A 106 -4.69 10.56 8.94
N SER A 107 -3.56 10.27 8.30
CA SER A 107 -2.28 10.91 8.55
C SER A 107 -2.41 12.43 8.47
N LYS A 108 -1.64 13.11 9.30
CA LYS A 108 -1.45 14.56 9.27
C LYS A 108 0.02 14.88 9.42
N CYS A 109 0.43 16.00 8.86
CA CYS A 109 1.73 16.57 9.23
C CYS A 109 1.67 17.06 10.68
N PRO A 110 2.74 16.84 11.47
CA PRO A 110 2.77 17.26 12.86
C PRO A 110 2.75 18.80 12.94
N PRO A 111 1.99 19.40 13.88
CA PRO A 111 2.13 20.81 14.20
C PRO A 111 3.42 21.05 14.99
N GLU A 112 3.85 22.31 15.13
CA GLU A 112 4.96 22.71 16.01
C GLU A 112 4.81 22.15 17.44
N SER A 113 3.57 22.09 17.96
CA SER A 113 3.26 21.49 19.28
C SER A 113 3.42 19.96 19.35
N ALA A 114 4.03 19.33 18.34
CA ALA A 114 4.49 17.96 18.41
C ALA A 114 5.87 17.84 19.06
N ASP A 115 6.67 18.91 19.09
CA ASP A 115 7.84 19.02 19.96
C ASP A 115 7.38 18.94 21.43
N THR A 116 7.61 17.78 22.05
CA THR A 116 7.12 17.43 23.39
C THR A 116 8.20 17.49 24.46
N ASP A 117 9.47 17.43 24.08
CA ASP A 117 10.59 17.65 25.00
C ASP A 117 11.07 19.11 25.03
N GLY A 118 10.66 19.92 24.05
CA GLY A 118 10.93 21.36 23.96
C GLY A 118 12.31 21.70 23.37
N ASN A 119 12.93 20.79 22.62
CA ASN A 119 14.25 21.00 22.04
C ASN A 119 14.26 21.89 20.78
N GLY A 120 13.09 22.19 20.20
CA GLY A 120 12.92 22.98 18.97
C GLY A 120 12.77 22.16 17.70
N LEU A 121 12.89 20.83 17.77
CA LEU A 121 12.80 19.90 16.63
C LEU A 121 11.80 18.78 16.92
N ILE A 122 10.88 18.56 15.98
CA ILE A 122 9.96 17.42 15.96
C ILE A 122 10.74 16.18 15.50
N SER A 123 11.03 15.27 16.42
CA SER A 123 11.66 13.99 16.10
C SER A 123 10.71 13.02 15.36
N VAL A 124 11.26 11.92 14.82
CA VAL A 124 10.45 10.85 14.19
C VAL A 124 9.44 10.25 15.17
N ALA A 125 9.80 10.14 16.46
CA ALA A 125 8.94 9.59 17.50
C ALA A 125 7.76 10.53 17.82
N GLU A 126 7.98 11.83 17.76
CA GLU A 126 6.99 12.88 18.01
C GLU A 126 6.07 13.13 16.81
N GLY A 127 6.58 12.97 15.59
CA GLY A 127 5.79 13.00 14.37
C GLY A 127 4.91 11.75 14.18
N ALA A 128 5.32 10.58 14.68
CA ALA A 128 4.62 9.30 14.46
C ALA A 128 3.14 9.28 14.93
N PRO A 129 2.75 9.88 16.07
CA PRO A 129 1.34 10.08 16.44
C PRO A 129 0.48 10.82 15.39
N PHE A 130 1.09 11.61 14.51
CA PHE A 130 0.41 12.42 13.49
C PHE A 130 0.39 11.76 12.11
N TYR A 131 1.55 11.36 11.56
CA TYR A 131 1.62 10.77 10.21
C TYR A 131 1.52 9.23 10.19
N GLY A 132 1.85 8.55 11.28
CA GLY A 132 1.78 7.08 11.41
C GLY A 132 3.10 6.32 11.18
N GLY A 133 3.01 5.00 11.08
CA GLY A 133 4.16 4.14 10.77
C GLY A 133 4.53 4.19 9.29
N ILE A 134 5.75 3.79 8.94
CA ILE A 134 6.17 3.63 7.53
C ILE A 134 5.38 2.48 6.91
N LEU A 135 4.77 2.74 5.74
CA LEU A 135 4.04 1.74 4.95
C LEU A 135 4.74 1.41 3.63
N LEU A 136 5.49 2.38 3.08
CA LEU A 136 6.34 2.21 1.91
C LEU A 136 7.56 3.13 2.04
N SER A 137 8.76 2.56 1.95
CA SER A 137 9.99 3.33 1.75
C SER A 137 10.16 3.61 0.27
N LEU A 138 10.40 4.87 -0.09
CA LEU A 138 10.57 5.29 -1.48
C LEU A 138 12.01 5.03 -1.93
N THR A 139 12.39 3.75 -1.99
CA THR A 139 13.74 3.29 -2.35
C THR A 139 13.87 2.95 -3.84
N PRO A 140 15.04 3.16 -4.48
CA PRO A 140 16.25 3.78 -3.94
C PRO A 140 15.98 5.24 -3.54
N PHE A 141 16.56 5.67 -2.42
CA PHE A 141 16.33 7.03 -1.95
C PHE A 141 16.99 8.03 -2.91
N PRO A 142 16.29 9.09 -3.33
CA PRO A 142 16.85 10.12 -4.19
C PRO A 142 17.91 10.95 -3.46
N GLU A 143 18.79 11.55 -4.26
CA GLU A 143 19.78 12.53 -3.83
C GLU A 143 19.35 13.91 -4.34
N ALA A 144 19.37 14.91 -3.46
CA ALA A 144 19.26 16.32 -3.86
C ALA A 144 20.61 16.80 -4.42
N ASP A 145 20.57 17.70 -5.39
CA ASP A 145 21.74 18.26 -6.04
C ASP A 145 22.45 19.34 -5.19
N GLU A 146 23.52 19.93 -5.72
CA GLU A 146 24.29 21.00 -5.06
C GLU A 146 23.49 22.30 -4.83
N ASN A 147 22.31 22.45 -5.43
CA ASN A 147 21.38 23.57 -5.20
C ASN A 147 20.30 23.23 -4.15
N GLY A 148 20.24 21.98 -3.69
CA GLY A 148 19.17 21.49 -2.82
C GLY A 148 17.89 21.14 -3.57
N ASP A 149 17.96 20.94 -4.89
CA ASP A 149 16.84 20.52 -5.74
C ASP A 149 16.83 18.99 -5.89
N LEU A 150 15.65 18.38 -5.77
CA LEU A 150 15.45 16.94 -5.79
C LEU A 150 14.31 16.59 -6.76
N GLU A 151 14.63 15.76 -7.74
CA GLU A 151 13.67 15.13 -8.65
C GLU A 151 13.72 13.61 -8.49
N TYR A 152 12.55 12.98 -8.39
CA TYR A 152 12.40 11.55 -8.17
C TYR A 152 11.23 10.99 -8.96
N GLU A 153 11.44 9.88 -9.67
CA GLU A 153 10.37 9.07 -10.24
C GLU A 153 10.67 7.58 -10.02
N MET A 154 9.72 6.85 -9.44
CA MET A 154 9.82 5.39 -9.25
C MET A 154 8.44 4.75 -9.29
N THR A 155 8.36 3.53 -9.84
CA THR A 155 7.16 2.69 -9.76
C THR A 155 7.41 1.54 -8.78
N PHE A 156 6.47 1.38 -7.84
CA PHE A 156 6.42 0.28 -6.90
C PHE A 156 5.35 -0.71 -7.39
N GLU A 157 5.78 -1.90 -7.77
CA GLU A 157 4.90 -2.99 -8.19
C GLU A 157 4.25 -3.68 -6.96
N ASP A 158 3.07 -4.27 -7.14
CA ASP A 158 2.39 -5.11 -6.13
C ASP A 158 2.28 -4.49 -4.71
N VAL A 159 1.97 -3.19 -4.62
CA VAL A 159 1.95 -2.48 -3.33
C VAL A 159 0.87 -3.01 -2.39
N THR A 160 1.18 -3.04 -1.09
CA THR A 160 0.31 -3.67 -0.10
C THR A 160 -1.04 -2.95 0.02
N LYS A 161 -2.10 -3.72 0.31
CA LYS A 161 -3.44 -3.19 0.56
C LYS A 161 -3.50 -2.12 1.64
N ASP A 162 -2.54 -2.08 2.57
CA ASP A 162 -2.51 -1.19 3.73
C ASP A 162 -2.17 0.26 3.34
N LEU A 163 -1.52 0.47 2.18
CA LEU A 163 -1.39 1.78 1.55
C LEU A 163 -2.74 2.36 1.13
N THR A 164 -3.73 1.52 0.83
CA THR A 164 -5.08 1.98 0.44
C THR A 164 -6.00 2.17 1.67
N PRO A 165 -6.88 3.19 1.69
CA PRO A 165 -6.92 4.34 0.79
C PRO A 165 -5.66 5.23 0.90
N LEU A 166 -5.13 5.68 -0.24
CA LEU A 166 -3.94 6.54 -0.29
C LEU A 166 -4.23 7.94 0.27
N GLN A 167 -5.45 8.46 0.11
CA GLN A 167 -5.83 9.78 0.64
C GLN A 167 -5.91 9.86 2.19
N ASN A 168 -5.68 8.75 2.90
CA ASN A 168 -5.53 8.72 4.35
C ASN A 168 -4.05 8.76 4.77
N LYS A 169 -3.10 8.84 3.84
CA LYS A 169 -1.65 8.75 4.06
C LYS A 169 -0.96 10.10 3.92
N ALA A 170 0.27 10.19 4.39
CA ALA A 170 1.15 11.33 4.17
C ALA A 170 2.52 10.87 3.65
N ILE A 171 3.21 11.73 2.90
CA ILE A 171 4.62 11.54 2.56
C ILE A 171 5.46 12.41 3.51
N VAL A 172 6.54 11.85 4.03
CA VAL A 172 7.53 12.56 4.86
C VAL A 172 8.90 12.47 4.18
N LEU A 173 9.56 13.61 4.06
CA LEU A 173 10.95 13.75 3.61
C LEU A 173 11.84 13.95 4.85
N HIS A 174 13.05 13.40 4.85
CA HIS A 174 13.97 13.43 5.99
C HIS A 174 15.38 13.88 5.60
N GLY A 175 16.11 14.48 6.55
CA GLY A 175 17.53 14.85 6.41
C GLY A 175 17.78 16.36 6.37
N MET A 176 18.36 16.90 7.44
CA MET A 176 19.02 18.21 7.53
C MET A 176 20.05 18.19 8.67
N ASP A 177 21.00 19.13 8.69
CA ASP A 177 22.02 19.31 9.73
C ASP A 177 22.78 18.01 10.09
N GLY A 178 23.00 17.14 9.10
CA GLY A 178 23.61 15.82 9.30
C GLY A 178 22.76 14.81 10.10
N MET A 179 21.47 15.08 10.30
CA MET A 179 20.48 14.20 10.93
C MET A 179 19.61 13.50 9.88
N PRO A 180 20.03 12.36 9.28
CA PRO A 180 19.38 11.77 8.09
C PRO A 180 17.94 11.29 8.29
N PHE A 181 17.48 11.19 9.54
CA PHE A 181 16.11 10.77 9.88
C PHE A 181 15.23 11.92 10.38
N LEU A 182 15.76 13.12 10.60
CA LEU A 182 14.97 14.24 11.08
C LEU A 182 13.94 14.62 9.99
N PRO A 183 12.62 14.65 10.27
CA PRO A 183 11.63 15.08 9.29
C PRO A 183 11.89 16.53 8.86
N VAL A 184 11.97 16.78 7.55
CA VAL A 184 12.22 18.12 6.99
C VAL A 184 11.05 18.65 6.17
N ALA A 185 10.19 17.77 5.65
CA ALA A 185 8.94 18.19 5.04
C ALA A 185 7.88 17.10 5.15
N CYS A 186 6.63 17.52 5.10
CA CYS A 186 5.49 16.60 5.05
C CYS A 186 4.37 17.14 4.16
N GLY A 187 3.63 16.23 3.54
CA GLY A 187 2.35 16.56 2.91
C GLY A 187 1.36 15.39 2.92
N GLN A 188 0.10 15.68 3.19
CA GLN A 188 -0.96 14.67 3.06
C GLN A 188 -1.30 14.40 1.59
N ILE A 189 -1.51 13.13 1.26
CA ILE A 189 -1.94 12.69 -0.07
C ILE A 189 -3.41 13.05 -0.28
N LYS A 190 -3.72 13.69 -1.41
CA LYS A 190 -5.08 14.10 -1.79
C LYS A 190 -5.41 13.52 -3.15
N ALA A 191 -6.62 12.98 -3.34
CA ALA A 191 -7.07 12.59 -4.68
C ALA A 191 -7.04 13.82 -5.61
N ALA A 192 -6.47 13.67 -6.81
CA ALA A 192 -6.50 14.73 -7.80
C ALA A 192 -7.96 14.98 -8.23
N GLN A 193 -8.42 16.23 -8.21
CA GLN A 193 -9.79 16.53 -8.61
C GLN A 193 -9.93 16.41 -10.13
N GLY A 194 -10.69 15.41 -10.60
CA GLY A 194 -11.09 15.34 -12.03
C GLY A 194 -11.18 13.94 -12.67
N ALA A 195 -10.82 12.85 -12.00
CA ALA A 195 -10.84 11.51 -12.59
C ALA A 195 -12.22 10.80 -12.48
N ASN A 196 -13.21 11.27 -13.25
CA ASN A 196 -14.44 10.54 -13.58
C ASN A 196 -14.46 10.20 -15.10
#